data_AF-A0A524LXX2-F1
#
_entry.id   AF-A0A524LXX2-F1
#
_cell.length_a   1.000
_cell.length_b   1.000
_cell.length_c   1.000
_cell.angle_alpha   90.00
_cell.angle_beta   90.00
_cell.angle_gamma   90.00
#
_symmetry.space_group_name_H-M   'P 1'
#
loop_
_entity.id
_entity.type
_entity.pdbx_description
1 polymer ?
#
loop_
_entity_poly.entity_id
_entity_poly.type
_entity_poly.pdbx_seq_one_letter_code
_entity_poly.pdbx_strand_id
1 'polypeptide(L)'
;MSNEEKADRITNENLDRLKRAGDRVAYLKEKMYYPQKVDDIFLNEDTNIFDIEAAKRQKTRLLQNERTGTPVIIFSDEGKIGHEFTDKMPISNFPLKSTDAKDAPIVIYEFPIENPPYGLYVAGIDPYRQGQAKYSTSLGSVYIYKRMHDLTGEKYQDMFVASYCARPDKKETWEEQARLLIKYYNARALCENDDISFIEYMKSKGDAHYLEKQPQWLLEVVPNTTVKREYGIHRSARKIIDYLHTCLKRYMEDVIYSEKDEDGNIIKEVTGVSKMFDPMLLEEIIQYNDEGNFDRIIAAELAIAQALKMDPIMGRIGGTNDDRVKSLYSKKLKTNKLFSSSKNMFNTRKNKLFT
;
A
#
# COMPACT_ATOMS: atom_id res chain seq x y z
N MET A 1 18.44 33.92 -35.40
CA MET A 1 18.25 32.57 -34.84
C MET A 1 18.65 31.54 -35.86
N SER A 2 19.57 30.65 -35.46
CA SER A 2 19.96 29.45 -36.19
C SER A 2 18.74 28.53 -36.39
N ASN A 3 18.81 27.64 -37.38
CA ASN A 3 17.79 26.60 -37.57
C ASN A 3 17.76 25.63 -36.37
N GLU A 4 18.91 25.41 -35.72
CA GLU A 4 19.06 24.60 -34.51
C GLU A 4 18.30 25.23 -33.34
N GLU A 5 18.55 26.51 -33.05
CA GLU A 5 17.84 27.26 -31.99
C GLU A 5 16.31 27.31 -32.20
N LYS A 6 15.86 27.29 -33.47
CA LYS A 6 14.43 27.23 -33.79
C LYS A 6 13.85 25.83 -33.53
N ALA A 7 14.59 24.77 -33.85
CA ALA A 7 14.17 23.39 -33.63
C ALA A 7 14.07 23.09 -32.13
N ASP A 8 15.05 23.51 -31.33
CA ASP A 8 15.04 23.35 -29.87
C ASP A 8 13.89 24.13 -29.24
N ARG A 9 13.62 25.35 -29.70
CA ARG A 9 12.50 26.14 -29.19
C ARG A 9 11.16 25.45 -29.45
N ILE A 10 10.93 24.96 -30.67
CA ILE A 10 9.68 24.27 -31.03
C ILE A 10 9.50 23.00 -30.20
N THR A 11 10.56 22.20 -30.07
CA THR A 11 10.55 20.96 -29.29
C THR A 11 10.23 21.23 -27.82
N ASN A 12 10.89 22.22 -27.21
CA ASN A 12 10.65 22.59 -25.82
C ASN A 12 9.25 23.20 -25.61
N GLU A 13 8.73 23.99 -26.55
CA GLU A 13 7.35 24.51 -26.50
C GLU A 13 6.31 23.38 -26.59
N ASN A 14 6.53 22.37 -27.45
CA ASN A 14 5.67 21.20 -27.54
C ASN A 14 5.70 20.38 -26.25
N LEU A 15 6.88 20.12 -25.69
CA LEU A 15 7.06 19.42 -24.43
C LEU A 15 6.36 20.16 -23.28
N ASP A 16 6.53 21.47 -23.17
CA ASP A 16 5.85 22.29 -22.16
C ASP A 16 4.33 22.28 -22.33
N ARG A 17 3.84 22.33 -23.57
CA ARG A 17 2.40 22.25 -23.85
C ARG A 17 1.83 20.91 -23.43
N LEU A 18 2.49 19.81 -23.80
CA LEU A 18 2.06 18.45 -23.46
C LEU A 18 2.13 18.21 -21.94
N LYS A 19 3.16 18.74 -21.28
CA LYS A 19 3.30 18.74 -19.82
C LYS A 19 2.17 19.52 -19.13
N ARG A 20 1.77 20.68 -19.67
CA ARG A 20 0.63 21.46 -19.15
C ARG A 20 -0.73 20.81 -19.44
N ALA A 21 -0.85 20.13 -20.57
CA ALA A 21 -2.06 19.40 -20.95
C ALA A 21 -2.27 18.12 -20.11
N GLY A 22 -1.21 17.62 -19.46
CA GLY A 22 -1.25 16.38 -18.69
C GLY A 22 -1.33 15.11 -19.55
N ASP A 23 -1.16 15.24 -20.88
CA ASP A 23 -1.14 14.10 -21.80
C ASP A 23 0.27 13.50 -21.84
N ARG A 24 0.50 12.60 -20.88
CA ARG A 24 1.80 12.01 -20.59
C ARG A 24 2.28 11.06 -21.68
N VAL A 25 1.36 10.37 -22.37
CA VAL A 25 1.71 9.46 -23.47
C VAL A 25 2.24 10.27 -24.65
N ALA A 26 1.56 11.36 -25.01
CA ALA A 26 2.03 12.26 -26.04
C ALA A 26 3.34 12.96 -25.64
N TYR A 27 3.49 13.37 -24.38
CA TYR A 27 4.74 13.99 -23.87
C TYR A 27 5.96 13.08 -24.01
N LEU A 28 5.85 11.81 -23.56
CA LEU A 28 6.94 10.85 -23.63
C LEU A 28 7.28 10.50 -25.09
N LYS A 29 6.25 10.34 -25.92
CA LYS A 29 6.41 10.08 -27.35
C LYS A 29 7.15 11.22 -28.06
N GLU A 30 6.83 12.47 -27.73
CA GLU A 30 7.55 13.65 -28.25
C GLU A 30 9.02 13.66 -27.80
N LYS A 31 9.29 13.35 -26.52
CA LYS A 31 10.65 13.31 -25.94
C LYS A 31 11.51 12.18 -26.54
N MET A 32 10.88 11.04 -26.88
CA MET A 32 11.53 9.92 -27.59
C MET A 32 11.83 10.24 -29.06
N TYR A 33 10.91 10.91 -29.77
CA TYR A 33 11.13 11.28 -31.18
C TYR A 33 12.10 12.45 -31.34
N TYR A 34 12.16 13.35 -30.35
CA TYR A 34 12.99 14.55 -30.36
C TYR A 34 13.85 14.64 -29.08
N PRO A 35 14.82 13.72 -28.90
CA PRO A 35 15.65 13.67 -27.71
C PRO A 35 16.53 14.93 -27.59
N GLN A 36 16.55 15.54 -26.40
CA GLN A 36 17.33 16.75 -26.10
C GLN A 36 18.61 16.39 -25.32
N LYS A 37 18.60 15.27 -24.61
CA LYS A 37 19.74 14.69 -23.88
C LYS A 37 20.01 13.27 -24.36
N VAL A 38 21.23 12.81 -24.15
CA VAL A 38 21.63 11.42 -24.46
C VAL A 38 20.71 10.42 -23.75
N ASP A 39 20.28 10.75 -22.52
CA ASP A 39 19.35 9.93 -21.73
C ASP A 39 17.96 9.79 -22.39
N ASP A 40 17.53 10.78 -23.18
CA ASP A 40 16.23 10.76 -23.86
C ASP A 40 16.19 9.72 -24.99
N ILE A 41 17.36 9.30 -25.50
CA ILE A 41 17.49 8.27 -26.55
C ILE A 41 17.26 6.87 -25.96
N PHE A 42 17.46 6.71 -24.64
CA PHE A 42 17.19 5.49 -23.90
C PHE A 42 15.81 5.48 -23.24
N LEU A 43 15.01 6.53 -23.43
CA LEU A 43 13.58 6.47 -23.15
C LEU A 43 12.99 5.39 -24.05
N ASN A 44 12.72 4.22 -23.48
CA ASN A 44 11.66 3.37 -23.99
C ASN A 44 10.33 3.97 -23.52
N GLU A 45 9.19 3.59 -24.11
CA GLU A 45 7.90 3.82 -23.46
C GLU A 45 8.03 3.32 -22.02
N ASP A 46 8.18 4.22 -21.04
CA ASP A 46 8.55 3.91 -19.65
C ASP A 46 7.80 2.65 -19.21
N THR A 47 8.46 1.50 -19.27
CA THR A 47 7.81 0.23 -18.95
C THR A 47 7.66 0.25 -17.46
N ASN A 48 6.48 0.67 -17.00
CA ASN A 48 6.04 0.49 -15.64
C ASN A 48 6.52 -0.89 -15.16
N ILE A 49 7.35 -0.88 -14.11
CA ILE A 49 8.03 -2.08 -13.63
C ILE A 49 7.06 -3.10 -13.04
N PHE A 50 5.82 -2.70 -12.76
CA PHE A 50 4.78 -3.51 -12.16
C PHE A 50 3.86 -4.15 -13.21
N ASP A 51 3.24 -5.28 -12.84
CA ASP A 51 2.18 -5.89 -13.65
C ASP A 51 0.90 -5.04 -13.61
N ILE A 52 0.76 -4.19 -14.63
CA ILE A 52 -0.39 -3.29 -14.80
C ILE A 52 -1.70 -4.08 -14.94
N GLU A 53 -1.69 -5.22 -15.63
CA GLU A 53 -2.91 -5.97 -15.89
C GLU A 53 -3.45 -6.63 -14.62
N ALA A 54 -2.57 -7.22 -13.82
CA ALA A 54 -2.92 -7.75 -12.51
C ALA A 54 -3.45 -6.65 -11.58
N ALA A 55 -2.79 -5.48 -11.55
CA ALA A 55 -3.22 -4.35 -10.74
C ALA A 55 -4.61 -3.83 -11.15
N LYS A 56 -4.86 -3.65 -12.47
CA LYS A 56 -6.18 -3.24 -13.00
C LYS A 56 -7.27 -4.25 -12.63
N ARG A 57 -7.00 -5.54 -12.81
CA ARG A 57 -7.94 -6.61 -12.49
C ARG A 57 -8.30 -6.61 -11.00
N GLN A 58 -7.31 -6.46 -10.14
CA GLN A 58 -7.54 -6.36 -8.70
C GLN A 58 -8.35 -5.11 -8.35
N LYS A 59 -7.98 -3.94 -8.89
CA LYS A 59 -8.69 -2.68 -8.63
C LYS A 59 -10.17 -2.80 -9.02
N THR A 60 -10.46 -3.31 -10.22
CA THR A 60 -11.84 -3.55 -10.66
C THR A 60 -12.58 -4.51 -9.72
N ARG A 61 -11.91 -5.58 -9.25
CA ARG A 61 -12.49 -6.53 -8.30
C ARG A 61 -12.86 -5.88 -6.97
N LEU A 62 -12.03 -4.99 -6.44
CA LEU A 62 -12.30 -4.30 -5.17
C LEU A 62 -13.49 -3.35 -5.29
N LEU A 63 -13.56 -2.58 -6.38
CA LEU A 63 -14.63 -1.63 -6.63
C LEU A 63 -15.97 -2.34 -6.86
N GLN A 64 -15.99 -3.46 -7.59
CA GLN A 64 -17.21 -4.23 -7.85
C GLN A 64 -17.76 -4.95 -6.60
N ASN A 65 -16.89 -5.31 -5.66
CA ASN A 65 -17.28 -6.03 -4.44
C ASN A 65 -17.40 -5.12 -3.21
N GLU A 66 -17.25 -3.80 -3.37
CA GLU A 66 -17.29 -2.80 -2.29
C GLU A 66 -16.32 -3.13 -1.13
N ARG A 67 -15.18 -3.76 -1.44
CA ARG A 67 -14.16 -4.15 -0.44
C ARG A 67 -13.04 -3.11 -0.38
N THR A 68 -13.36 -1.88 0.01
CA THR A 68 -12.41 -0.75 0.04
C THR A 68 -11.86 -0.44 1.43
N GLY A 69 -12.14 -1.30 2.43
CA GLY A 69 -11.74 -1.08 3.83
C GLY A 69 -12.73 -0.20 4.60
N THR A 70 -12.46 -0.04 5.90
CA THR A 70 -13.31 0.68 6.84
C THR A 70 -12.65 1.99 7.27
N PRO A 71 -13.23 3.16 6.95
CA PRO A 71 -12.72 4.45 7.40
C PRO A 71 -12.87 4.61 8.92
N VAL A 72 -11.79 5.00 9.59
CA VAL A 72 -11.76 5.24 11.04
C VAL A 72 -10.93 6.47 11.40
N ILE A 73 -11.18 6.98 12.60
CA ILE A 73 -10.31 7.91 13.31
C ILE A 73 -9.82 7.19 14.56
N ILE A 74 -8.52 7.20 14.80
CA ILE A 74 -7.94 6.57 15.99
C ILE A 74 -7.79 7.63 17.07
N PHE A 75 -8.17 7.28 18.30
CA PHE A 75 -8.05 8.12 19.47
C PHE A 75 -7.34 7.38 20.61
N SER A 76 -6.80 8.15 21.55
CA SER A 76 -6.20 7.62 22.77
C SER A 76 -7.01 8.13 23.96
N ASP A 77 -7.59 7.20 24.72
CA ASP A 77 -8.34 7.49 25.93
C ASP A 77 -7.73 6.72 27.11
N GLU A 78 -7.36 7.43 28.18
CA GLU A 78 -6.74 6.88 29.40
C GLU A 78 -5.58 5.88 29.16
N GLY A 79 -4.81 6.07 28.07
CA GLY A 79 -3.68 5.21 27.69
C GLY A 79 -4.07 3.97 26.88
N LYS A 80 -5.35 3.75 26.59
CA LYS A 80 -5.84 2.77 25.61
C LYS A 80 -6.10 3.43 24.27
N ILE A 81 -5.79 2.70 23.20
CA ILE A 81 -6.00 3.18 21.84
C ILE A 81 -7.27 2.56 21.29
N GLY A 82 -8.22 3.42 20.91
CA GLY A 82 -9.51 3.06 20.34
C GLY A 82 -9.66 3.60 18.93
N HIS A 83 -10.73 3.18 18.25
CA HIS A 83 -11.13 3.71 16.96
C HIS A 83 -12.59 4.11 16.97
N GLU A 84 -12.93 5.14 16.20
CA GLU A 84 -14.31 5.52 15.88
C GLU A 84 -14.51 5.43 14.37
N PHE A 85 -15.69 4.97 13.96
CA PHE A 85 -16.08 5.02 12.57
C PHE A 85 -16.33 6.46 12.14
N THR A 86 -15.99 6.78 10.90
CA THR A 86 -16.16 8.12 10.35
C THR A 86 -16.80 8.07 8.98
N ASP A 87 -17.61 9.08 8.67
CA ASP A 87 -18.19 9.30 7.35
C ASP A 87 -17.21 10.02 6.40
N LYS A 88 -15.99 10.36 6.87
CA LYS A 88 -14.94 10.87 5.99
C LYS A 88 -14.60 9.82 4.93
N MET A 89 -14.34 10.29 3.73
CA MET A 89 -13.98 9.42 2.61
C MET A 89 -12.47 9.43 2.39
N PRO A 90 -11.86 8.28 2.03
CA PRO A 90 -10.48 8.25 1.58
C PRO A 90 -10.31 9.02 0.27
N ILE A 91 -9.09 9.48 0.00
CA ILE A 91 -8.73 10.07 -1.29
C ILE A 91 -9.01 9.03 -2.38
N SER A 92 -9.70 9.44 -3.44
CA SER A 92 -10.18 8.53 -4.49
C SER A 92 -9.69 8.91 -5.90
N ASN A 93 -8.80 9.90 -6.00
CA ASN A 93 -8.30 10.42 -7.28
C ASN A 93 -6.78 10.48 -7.31
N PHE A 94 -6.22 10.18 -8.49
CA PHE A 94 -4.79 10.30 -8.79
C PHE A 94 -4.61 10.60 -10.29
N PRO A 95 -3.72 11.53 -10.68
CA PRO A 95 -2.86 12.35 -9.82
C PRO A 95 -3.66 13.42 -9.04
N LEU A 96 -3.13 13.80 -7.88
CA LEU A 96 -3.73 14.84 -7.03
C LEU A 96 -3.52 16.24 -7.60
N LYS A 97 -4.55 17.07 -7.51
CA LYS A 97 -4.51 18.50 -7.82
C LYS A 97 -4.30 19.31 -6.54
N SER A 98 -3.84 20.55 -6.69
CA SER A 98 -3.66 21.45 -5.55
C SER A 98 -4.97 21.82 -4.84
N THR A 99 -6.10 21.76 -5.56
CA THR A 99 -7.44 22.10 -5.09
C THR A 99 -8.18 20.96 -4.38
N ASP A 100 -7.65 19.75 -4.45
CA ASP A 100 -8.33 18.58 -3.90
C ASP A 100 -8.29 18.59 -2.36
N ALA A 101 -9.32 18.06 -1.72
CA ALA A 101 -9.32 17.84 -0.29
C ALA A 101 -8.36 16.70 0.04
N LYS A 102 -7.31 17.01 0.81
CA LYS A 102 -6.25 16.06 1.16
C LYS A 102 -6.38 15.55 2.60
N ASP A 103 -7.33 16.06 3.38
CA ASP A 103 -7.67 15.47 4.67
C ASP A 103 -8.50 14.21 4.44
N ALA A 104 -7.99 13.07 4.91
CA ALA A 104 -8.58 11.76 4.68
C ALA A 104 -8.44 10.90 5.94
N PRO A 105 -9.36 9.96 6.19
CA PRO A 105 -9.31 9.11 7.36
C PRO A 105 -8.30 7.97 7.19
N ILE A 106 -8.06 7.26 8.29
CA ILE A 106 -7.35 5.98 8.26
C ILE A 106 -8.30 4.93 7.66
N VAL A 107 -7.80 4.06 6.79
CA VAL A 107 -8.57 2.96 6.22
C VAL A 107 -8.04 1.64 6.76
N ILE A 108 -8.90 0.87 7.44
CA ILE A 108 -8.58 -0.45 7.97
C ILE A 108 -9.17 -1.55 7.07
N TYR A 109 -8.31 -2.43 6.56
CA TYR A 109 -8.70 -3.64 5.83
C TYR A 109 -8.86 -4.84 6.76
N GLU A 110 -8.05 -4.90 7.82
CA GLU A 110 -8.15 -5.88 8.89
C GLU A 110 -7.78 -5.22 10.23
N PHE A 111 -8.68 -5.30 11.21
CA PHE A 111 -8.43 -4.78 12.55
C PHE A 111 -7.29 -5.53 13.24
N PRO A 112 -6.49 -4.87 14.11
CA PRO A 112 -5.44 -5.54 14.84
C PRO A 112 -6.04 -6.62 15.75
N ILE A 113 -5.28 -7.70 15.92
CA ILE A 113 -5.58 -8.69 16.96
C ILE A 113 -5.35 -8.06 18.33
N GLU A 114 -6.07 -8.55 19.35
CA GLU A 114 -5.88 -8.08 20.72
C GLU A 114 -4.46 -8.41 21.21
N ASN A 115 -3.79 -7.43 21.83
CA ASN A 115 -2.41 -7.54 22.32
C ASN A 115 -1.44 -8.13 21.29
N PRO A 116 -1.26 -7.45 20.14
CA PRO A 116 -0.51 -8.00 19.02
C PRO A 116 0.95 -8.28 19.41
N PRO A 117 1.48 -9.50 19.14
CA PRO A 117 2.84 -9.87 19.46
C PRO A 117 3.85 -8.93 18.81
N TYR A 118 4.97 -8.73 19.50
CA TYR A 118 6.04 -7.88 18.99
C TYR A 118 6.55 -8.40 17.64
N GLY A 119 6.55 -7.51 16.63
CA GLY A 119 7.03 -7.83 15.29
C GLY A 119 6.01 -8.50 14.37
N LEU A 120 4.75 -8.71 14.81
CA LEU A 120 3.69 -9.19 13.91
C LEU A 120 3.34 -8.17 12.82
N TYR A 121 3.23 -6.90 13.21
CA TYR A 121 2.95 -5.80 12.30
C TYR A 121 4.20 -4.95 12.07
N VAL A 122 4.36 -4.50 10.83
CA VAL A 122 5.37 -3.52 10.44
C VAL A 122 4.69 -2.36 9.73
N ALA A 123 5.29 -1.18 9.82
CA ALA A 123 4.80 0.02 9.19
C ALA A 123 5.85 0.60 8.24
N GLY A 124 5.43 1.05 7.07
CA GLY A 124 6.23 1.88 6.18
C GLY A 124 5.66 3.28 6.13
N ILE A 125 6.52 4.29 6.25
CA ILE A 125 6.11 5.68 6.46
C ILE A 125 6.86 6.62 5.53
N ASP A 126 6.11 7.37 4.74
CA ASP A 126 6.58 8.43 3.85
C ASP A 126 6.01 9.78 4.33
N PRO A 127 6.76 10.55 5.13
CA PRO A 127 6.31 11.86 5.63
C PRO A 127 6.47 12.95 4.56
N TYR A 128 5.65 14.00 4.64
CA TYR A 128 5.72 15.14 3.72
C TYR A 128 6.29 16.40 4.37
N ARG A 129 6.95 17.23 3.55
CA ARG A 129 7.48 18.53 3.98
C ARG A 129 6.41 19.61 4.05
N GLN A 130 6.40 20.38 5.14
CA GLN A 130 5.45 21.49 5.36
C GLN A 130 5.76 22.71 4.48
N GLY A 131 7.04 22.97 4.18
CA GLY A 131 7.51 24.24 3.57
C GLY A 131 7.16 24.48 2.09
N GLN A 132 6.57 23.53 1.37
CA GLN A 132 6.21 23.69 -0.07
C GLN A 132 4.69 23.85 -0.30
N ALA A 133 3.95 24.22 0.75
CA ALA A 133 2.54 23.89 0.94
C ALA A 133 1.53 24.46 -0.08
N LYS A 134 1.79 25.57 -0.78
CA LYS A 134 0.74 26.18 -1.61
C LYS A 134 0.47 25.42 -2.92
N TYR A 135 1.45 24.66 -3.41
CA TYR A 135 1.35 23.90 -4.67
C TYR A 135 1.75 22.43 -4.56
N SER A 136 2.25 21.97 -3.40
CA SER A 136 2.66 20.58 -3.22
C SER A 136 1.45 19.63 -3.15
N THR A 137 1.52 18.56 -3.93
CA THR A 137 0.51 17.49 -4.03
C THR A 137 0.91 16.22 -3.28
N SER A 138 2.08 16.20 -2.63
CA SER A 138 2.54 15.08 -1.80
C SER A 138 1.72 14.91 -0.53
N LEU A 139 1.46 13.66 -0.19
CA LEU A 139 0.73 13.21 0.98
C LEU A 139 1.67 12.53 1.97
N GLY A 140 1.34 12.63 3.25
CA GLY A 140 1.95 11.74 4.23
C GLY A 140 1.29 10.38 4.15
N SER A 141 2.06 9.34 3.91
CA SER A 141 1.56 7.98 3.70
C SER A 141 2.11 7.00 4.73
N VAL A 142 1.22 6.20 5.30
CA VAL A 142 1.54 5.12 6.24
C VAL A 142 0.85 3.85 5.75
N TYR A 143 1.58 2.75 5.65
CA TYR A 143 1.01 1.42 5.41
C TYR A 143 1.38 0.49 6.54
N ILE A 144 0.38 -0.20 7.09
CA ILE A 144 0.59 -1.28 8.06
C ILE A 144 0.50 -2.61 7.34
N TYR A 145 1.50 -3.45 7.56
CA TYR A 145 1.64 -4.77 6.97
C TYR A 145 1.66 -5.83 8.06
N LYS A 146 0.82 -6.86 7.92
CA LYS A 146 0.79 -8.03 8.80
C LYS A 146 1.70 -9.11 8.22
N ARG A 147 2.74 -9.50 8.94
CA ARG A 147 3.71 -10.51 8.53
C ARG A 147 3.18 -11.93 8.76
N MET A 148 3.71 -12.91 8.01
CA MET A 148 3.51 -14.34 8.31
C MET A 148 4.11 -14.70 9.67
N HIS A 149 3.28 -15.24 10.57
CA HIS A 149 3.64 -15.68 11.92
C HIS A 149 2.79 -16.89 12.39
N ASP A 150 3.44 -18.01 12.68
CA ASP A 150 2.78 -19.28 13.03
C ASP A 150 2.10 -19.34 14.42
N LEU A 151 2.04 -18.23 15.18
CA LEU A 151 1.61 -18.26 16.59
C LEU A 151 0.09 -18.38 16.77
N THR A 152 -0.71 -17.99 15.79
CA THR A 152 -2.17 -17.85 15.97
C THR A 152 -3.00 -18.78 15.11
N GLY A 153 -2.39 -19.63 14.27
CA GLY A 153 -3.11 -20.57 13.39
C GLY A 153 -4.01 -19.89 12.34
N GLU A 154 -4.01 -18.55 12.27
CA GLU A 154 -4.76 -17.78 11.29
C GLU A 154 -3.99 -17.71 9.98
N LYS A 155 -4.54 -18.33 8.94
CA LYS A 155 -3.89 -18.53 7.63
C LYS A 155 -3.84 -17.27 6.73
N TYR A 156 -4.27 -16.11 7.23
CA TYR A 156 -4.18 -14.81 6.54
C TYR A 156 -3.17 -13.92 7.24
N GLN A 157 -1.96 -14.08 6.79
CA GLN A 157 -0.81 -13.33 7.24
C GLN A 157 0.01 -13.10 5.97
N ASP A 158 0.69 -11.96 5.83
CA ASP A 158 1.31 -11.45 4.59
C ASP A 158 0.37 -10.58 3.72
N MET A 159 -0.17 -9.51 4.30
CA MET A 159 -0.95 -8.50 3.56
C MET A 159 -0.93 -7.12 4.23
N PHE A 160 -1.28 -6.09 3.46
CA PHE A 160 -1.56 -4.76 4.02
C PHE A 160 -2.90 -4.76 4.77
N VAL A 161 -2.89 -4.29 6.02
CA VAL A 161 -4.05 -4.32 6.93
C VAL A 161 -4.62 -2.95 7.25
N ALA A 162 -3.84 -1.89 7.05
CA ALA A 162 -4.33 -0.51 7.14
C ALA A 162 -3.48 0.44 6.29
N SER A 163 -4.09 1.54 5.85
CA SER A 163 -3.40 2.66 5.23
C SER A 163 -3.88 4.00 5.79
N TYR A 164 -2.99 4.97 5.87
CA TYR A 164 -3.31 6.36 6.20
C TYR A 164 -2.53 7.28 5.30
N CYS A 165 -3.23 7.94 4.38
CA CYS A 165 -2.61 8.76 3.35
C CYS A 165 -3.38 10.08 3.26
N ALA A 166 -2.83 11.11 3.87
CA ALA A 166 -3.50 12.39 4.05
C ALA A 166 -2.50 13.53 4.16
N ARG A 167 -3.02 14.75 4.00
CA ARG A 167 -2.34 16.02 4.27
C ARG A 167 -3.36 16.98 4.89
N PRO A 168 -3.65 16.83 6.20
CA PRO A 168 -4.43 17.80 6.94
C PRO A 168 -3.73 19.18 7.00
N ASP A 169 -4.50 20.22 7.34
CA ASP A 169 -4.01 21.60 7.40
C ASP A 169 -2.83 21.78 8.37
N LYS A 170 -2.87 21.05 9.49
CA LYS A 170 -1.81 21.01 10.49
C LYS A 170 -1.03 19.72 10.35
N LYS A 171 0.28 19.82 10.17
CA LYS A 171 1.17 18.67 10.03
C LYS A 171 1.15 17.78 11.28
N GLU A 172 1.08 18.39 12.45
CA GLU A 172 1.02 17.69 13.74
C GLU A 172 -0.24 16.81 13.85
N THR A 173 -1.32 17.14 13.14
CA THR A 173 -2.53 16.30 13.06
C THR A 173 -2.25 15.01 12.29
N TRP A 174 -1.48 15.11 11.21
CA TRP A 174 -1.03 13.94 10.49
C TRP A 174 -0.08 13.08 11.34
N GLU A 175 0.91 13.71 11.97
CA GLU A 175 1.91 13.02 12.79
C GLU A 175 1.26 12.29 13.98
N GLU A 176 0.27 12.89 14.64
CA GLU A 176 -0.45 12.24 15.73
C GLU A 176 -1.29 11.05 15.25
N GLN A 177 -2.04 11.19 14.15
CA GLN A 177 -2.80 10.06 13.59
C GLN A 177 -1.90 8.93 13.12
N ALA A 178 -0.77 9.25 12.46
CA ALA A 178 0.24 8.27 12.07
C ALA A 178 0.83 7.54 13.29
N ARG A 179 1.18 8.29 14.35
CA ARG A 179 1.65 7.75 15.63
C ARG A 179 0.62 6.81 16.27
N LEU A 180 -0.63 7.25 16.37
CA LEU A 180 -1.70 6.45 16.98
C LEU A 180 -1.96 5.17 16.18
N LEU A 181 -1.91 5.22 14.84
CA LEU A 181 -2.01 4.04 13.99
C LEU A 181 -0.89 3.03 14.24
N ILE A 182 0.35 3.48 14.35
CA ILE A 182 1.50 2.59 14.66
C ILE A 182 1.30 1.91 16.00
N LYS A 183 0.88 2.67 17.02
CA LYS A 183 0.63 2.13 18.36
C LYS A 183 -0.58 1.19 18.39
N TYR A 184 -1.63 1.49 17.64
CA TYR A 184 -2.84 0.66 17.54
C TYR A 184 -2.53 -0.77 17.06
N TYR A 185 -1.58 -0.90 16.13
CA TYR A 185 -1.11 -2.18 15.63
C TYR A 185 0.15 -2.71 16.35
N ASN A 186 0.72 -1.98 17.32
CA ASN A 186 2.05 -2.28 17.89
C ASN A 186 3.11 -2.52 16.80
N ALA A 187 3.10 -1.70 15.75
CA ALA A 187 3.87 -1.94 14.54
C ALA A 187 5.31 -1.42 14.66
N ARG A 188 6.27 -2.13 14.05
CA ARG A 188 7.64 -1.63 13.88
C ARG A 188 7.75 -0.78 12.62
N ALA A 189 8.11 0.49 12.79
CA ALA A 189 7.98 1.52 11.76
C ALA A 189 9.30 1.86 11.08
N LEU A 190 9.41 1.55 9.78
CA LEU A 190 10.47 2.03 8.91
C LEU A 190 10.03 3.31 8.21
N CYS A 191 10.65 4.42 8.58
CA CYS A 191 10.34 5.74 8.05
C CYS A 191 11.38 6.17 7.01
N GLU A 192 10.93 6.83 5.95
CA GLU A 192 11.83 7.68 5.17
C GLU A 192 12.30 8.86 6.02
N ASN A 193 13.58 9.21 5.95
CA ASN A 193 14.18 10.25 6.78
C ASN A 193 14.65 11.49 5.99
N ASP A 194 14.13 11.70 4.77
CA ASP A 194 14.31 12.96 4.03
C ASP A 194 13.58 14.12 4.73
N ASP A 195 12.52 13.82 5.49
CA ASP A 195 11.91 14.70 6.48
C ASP A 195 11.96 14.05 7.89
N ILE A 196 12.79 14.62 8.77
CA ILE A 196 13.06 14.07 10.11
C ILE A 196 11.96 14.45 11.13
N SER A 197 11.08 15.39 10.79
CA SER A 197 10.04 15.92 11.69
C SER A 197 9.20 14.83 12.36
N PHE A 198 8.73 13.83 11.60
CA PHE A 198 7.94 12.74 12.17
C PHE A 198 8.75 11.88 13.15
N ILE A 199 10.04 11.64 12.87
CA ILE A 199 10.94 10.91 13.76
C ILE A 199 11.16 11.71 15.06
N GLU A 200 11.36 13.02 14.96
CA GLU A 200 11.47 13.92 16.11
C GLU A 200 10.16 13.99 16.91
N TYR A 201 9.02 14.01 16.24
CA TYR A 201 7.70 13.97 16.86
C TYR A 201 7.54 12.70 17.72
N MET A 202 7.81 11.53 17.14
CA MET A 202 7.77 10.24 17.86
C MET A 202 8.71 10.22 19.06
N LYS A 203 9.93 10.77 18.92
CA LYS A 203 10.88 10.93 20.04
C LYS A 203 10.33 11.83 21.15
N SER A 204 9.77 12.99 20.78
CA SER A 204 9.21 13.94 21.75
C SER A 204 8.04 13.36 22.55
N LYS A 205 7.30 12.40 21.97
CA LYS A 205 6.20 11.69 22.61
C LYS A 205 6.63 10.44 23.38
N GLY A 206 7.93 10.11 23.41
CA GLY A 206 8.46 8.92 24.07
C GLY A 206 8.24 7.60 23.31
N ASP A 207 7.78 7.67 22.06
CA ASP A 207 7.40 6.52 21.23
C ASP A 207 8.48 6.14 20.20
N ALA A 208 9.73 6.58 20.42
CA ALA A 208 10.87 6.24 19.55
C ALA A 208 11.15 4.73 19.46
N HIS A 209 10.72 3.94 20.44
CA HIS A 209 10.90 2.49 20.46
C HIS A 209 10.12 1.73 19.37
N TYR A 210 9.12 2.37 18.76
CA TYR A 210 8.44 1.85 17.58
C TYR A 210 9.24 2.07 16.28
N LEU A 211 10.18 3.02 16.27
CA LEU A 211 10.92 3.37 15.07
C LEU A 211 12.09 2.41 14.82
N GLU A 212 12.24 2.02 13.57
CA GLU A 212 13.37 1.24 13.13
C GLU A 212 14.63 2.08 13.05
N LYS A 213 15.69 1.60 13.72
CA LYS A 213 17.03 2.10 13.49
C LYS A 213 17.44 1.88 12.04
N GLN A 214 18.35 2.73 11.56
CA GLN A 214 18.88 2.62 10.19
C GLN A 214 19.27 1.16 9.90
N PRO A 215 18.64 0.49 8.92
CA PRO A 215 18.90 -0.91 8.66
C PRO A 215 20.33 -1.15 8.17
N GLN A 216 20.98 -2.18 8.73
CA GLN A 216 22.35 -2.55 8.35
C GLN A 216 22.45 -2.95 6.87
N TRP A 217 21.39 -3.51 6.28
CA TRP A 217 21.35 -3.88 4.85
C TRP A 217 21.55 -2.67 3.92
N LEU A 218 21.33 -1.44 4.38
CA LEU A 218 21.67 -0.26 3.58
C LEU A 218 23.18 -0.19 3.25
N LEU A 219 24.03 -0.72 4.13
CA LEU A 219 25.46 -0.85 3.88
C LEU A 219 25.77 -1.98 2.88
N GLU A 220 24.93 -3.00 2.78
CA GLU A 220 25.08 -4.04 1.76
C GLU A 220 24.67 -3.51 0.37
N VAL A 221 23.62 -2.70 0.30
CA VAL A 221 23.14 -2.07 -0.95
C VAL A 221 24.04 -0.91 -1.39
N VAL A 222 24.53 -0.11 -0.44
CA VAL A 222 25.43 1.03 -0.67
C VAL A 222 26.63 0.98 0.28
N PRO A 223 27.70 0.23 -0.06
CA PRO A 223 28.85 -0.02 0.82
C PRO A 223 29.63 1.21 1.31
N ASN A 224 29.53 2.32 0.60
CA ASN A 224 30.28 3.56 0.90
C ASN A 224 29.39 4.71 1.37
N THR A 225 28.18 4.43 1.89
CA THR A 225 27.34 5.51 2.41
C THR A 225 27.98 6.19 3.63
N THR A 226 28.12 7.51 3.57
CA THR A 226 28.63 8.36 4.66
C THR A 226 27.51 8.84 5.58
N VAL A 227 26.25 8.61 5.21
CA VAL A 227 25.07 9.09 5.91
C VAL A 227 24.72 8.14 7.06
N LYS A 228 25.20 8.48 8.27
CA LYS A 228 24.83 7.80 9.52
C LYS A 228 23.65 8.52 10.16
N ARG A 229 22.45 7.94 10.05
CA ARG A 229 21.25 8.42 10.74
C ARG A 229 20.87 7.42 11.83
N GLU A 230 20.22 7.90 12.88
CA GLU A 230 19.82 7.04 13.99
C GLU A 230 18.62 6.15 13.62
N TYR A 231 17.65 6.70 12.87
CA TYR A 231 16.40 6.03 12.48
C TYR A 231 16.09 6.20 10.99
N GLY A 232 15.36 5.23 10.44
CA GLY A 232 14.83 5.26 9.08
C GLY A 232 15.84 5.06 7.96
N ILE A 233 15.40 5.32 6.73
CA ILE A 233 16.24 5.22 5.52
C ILE A 233 16.17 6.51 4.69
N HIS A 234 17.28 6.82 4.03
CA HIS A 234 17.36 7.94 3.08
C HIS A 234 17.35 7.37 1.67
N ARG A 235 16.52 7.89 0.78
CA ARG A 235 16.31 7.28 -0.55
C ARG A 235 17.03 7.98 -1.69
N SER A 236 17.99 8.85 -1.40
CA SER A 236 18.74 9.57 -2.46
C SER A 236 19.56 8.68 -3.40
N ALA A 237 19.88 7.44 -3.02
CA ALA A 237 20.66 6.55 -3.87
C ALA A 237 19.73 5.70 -4.74
N ARG A 238 19.93 5.73 -6.07
CA ARG A 238 19.13 4.93 -7.01
C ARG A 238 19.09 3.45 -6.65
N LYS A 239 20.20 2.88 -6.17
CA LYS A 239 20.26 1.49 -5.70
C LYS A 239 19.28 1.17 -4.56
N ILE A 240 19.03 2.12 -3.67
CA ILE A 240 18.06 1.93 -2.57
C ILE A 240 16.65 1.93 -3.15
N ILE A 241 16.36 2.87 -4.06
CA ILE A 241 15.08 2.95 -4.77
C ILE A 241 14.82 1.65 -5.56
N ASP A 242 15.78 1.19 -6.35
CA ASP A 242 15.67 -0.05 -7.14
C ASP A 242 15.45 -1.28 -6.25
N TYR A 243 16.10 -1.33 -5.08
CA TYR A 243 15.90 -2.40 -4.09
C TYR A 243 14.47 -2.40 -3.53
N LEU A 244 13.96 -1.22 -3.15
CA LEU A 244 12.60 -1.04 -2.65
C LEU A 244 11.56 -1.46 -3.69
N HIS A 245 11.71 -0.98 -4.92
CA HIS A 245 10.91 -1.40 -6.08
C HIS A 245 10.93 -2.91 -6.29
N THR A 246 12.13 -3.52 -6.22
CA THR A 246 12.28 -4.98 -6.36
C THR A 246 11.54 -5.74 -5.25
N CYS A 247 11.57 -5.23 -4.01
CA CYS A 247 10.87 -5.84 -2.89
C CYS A 247 9.35 -5.84 -3.11
N LEU A 248 8.77 -4.70 -3.48
CA LEU A 248 7.34 -4.59 -3.74
C LEU A 248 6.93 -5.40 -4.99
N LYS A 249 7.71 -5.34 -6.06
CA LYS A 249 7.49 -6.11 -7.28
C LYS A 249 7.44 -7.61 -7.00
N ARG A 250 8.41 -8.14 -6.23
CA ARG A 250 8.42 -9.55 -5.80
C ARG A 250 7.17 -9.88 -4.99
N TYR A 251 6.83 -9.07 -3.99
CA TYR A 251 5.61 -9.27 -3.20
C TYR A 251 4.36 -9.35 -4.09
N MET A 252 4.26 -8.48 -5.10
CA MET A 252 3.13 -8.46 -6.04
C MET A 252 3.08 -9.69 -6.95
N GLU A 253 4.23 -10.12 -7.48
CA GLU A 253 4.35 -11.22 -8.45
C GLU A 253 4.36 -12.61 -7.79
N ASP A 254 4.61 -12.69 -6.48
CA ASP A 254 4.65 -13.96 -5.75
C ASP A 254 3.35 -14.74 -5.93
N VAL A 255 3.47 -15.99 -6.41
CA VAL A 255 2.35 -16.88 -6.68
C VAL A 255 1.81 -17.44 -5.36
N ILE A 256 0.58 -17.05 -5.01
CA ILE A 256 -0.12 -17.54 -3.81
C ILE A 256 -0.82 -18.87 -4.10
N TYR A 257 -1.40 -18.99 -5.30
CA TYR A 257 -2.16 -20.17 -5.70
C TYR A 257 -2.03 -20.38 -7.20
N SER A 258 -1.75 -21.62 -7.59
CA SER A 258 -1.68 -22.05 -8.99
C SER A 258 -2.52 -23.31 -9.15
N GLU A 259 -3.39 -23.32 -10.14
CA GLU A 259 -4.20 -24.46 -10.55
C GLU A 259 -3.68 -24.97 -11.89
N LYS A 260 -3.34 -26.26 -11.95
CA LYS A 260 -2.82 -26.92 -13.15
C LYS A 260 -3.81 -27.96 -13.67
N ASP A 261 -3.85 -28.13 -14.98
CA ASP A 261 -4.62 -29.21 -15.62
C ASP A 261 -3.92 -30.57 -15.48
N GLU A 262 -4.57 -31.62 -15.99
CA GLU A 262 -4.05 -33.00 -15.99
C GLU A 262 -2.75 -33.13 -16.81
N ASP A 263 -2.49 -32.20 -17.74
CA ASP A 263 -1.30 -32.13 -18.59
C ASP A 263 -0.18 -31.24 -17.99
N GLY A 264 -0.42 -30.62 -16.83
CA GLY A 264 0.52 -29.77 -16.11
C GLY A 264 0.56 -28.30 -16.53
N ASN A 265 -0.32 -27.84 -17.43
CA ASN A 265 -0.44 -26.44 -17.82
C ASN A 265 -1.18 -25.62 -16.76
N ILE A 266 -0.77 -24.37 -16.56
CA ILE A 266 -1.38 -23.46 -15.58
C ILE A 266 -2.71 -22.95 -16.14
N ILE A 267 -3.82 -23.38 -15.53
CA ILE A 267 -5.18 -22.92 -15.84
C ILE A 267 -5.42 -21.55 -15.21
N LYS A 268 -4.91 -21.37 -13.99
CA LYS A 268 -5.17 -20.18 -13.19
C LYS A 268 -4.06 -19.91 -12.20
N GLU A 269 -3.63 -18.66 -12.15
CA GLU A 269 -2.63 -18.19 -11.21
C GLU A 269 -3.17 -16.99 -10.43
N VAL A 270 -2.89 -16.99 -9.14
CA VAL A 270 -3.24 -15.92 -8.20
C VAL A 270 -1.96 -15.42 -7.58
N THR A 271 -1.65 -14.16 -7.83
CA THR A 271 -0.42 -13.51 -7.36
C THR A 271 -0.69 -12.62 -6.15
N GLY A 272 0.40 -12.17 -5.51
CA GLY A 272 0.45 -11.26 -4.37
C GLY A 272 -0.43 -10.01 -4.49
N VAL A 273 -0.57 -9.46 -5.70
CA VAL A 273 -1.46 -8.31 -5.98
C VAL A 273 -2.88 -8.53 -5.45
N SER A 274 -3.36 -9.78 -5.43
CA SER A 274 -4.68 -10.13 -4.92
C SER A 274 -4.90 -9.81 -3.42
N LYS A 275 -3.82 -9.63 -2.65
CA LYS A 275 -3.80 -9.25 -1.23
C LYS A 275 -3.67 -7.74 -0.99
N MET A 276 -3.63 -6.93 -2.04
CA MET A 276 -3.62 -5.48 -1.94
C MET A 276 -5.05 -4.95 -1.99
N PHE A 277 -5.49 -4.33 -0.90
CA PHE A 277 -6.89 -3.89 -0.72
C PHE A 277 -7.07 -2.37 -0.82
N ASP A 278 -6.00 -1.60 -1.04
CA ASP A 278 -6.06 -0.17 -1.30
C ASP A 278 -6.22 0.09 -2.82
N PRO A 279 -7.39 0.56 -3.30
CA PRO A 279 -7.60 0.84 -4.72
C PRO A 279 -6.74 2.00 -5.23
N MET A 280 -6.34 2.94 -4.37
CA MET A 280 -5.49 4.07 -4.75
C MET A 280 -4.02 3.71 -4.81
N LEU A 281 -3.55 2.79 -3.96
CA LEU A 281 -2.24 2.19 -4.13
C LEU A 281 -2.14 1.48 -5.48
N LEU A 282 -3.18 0.71 -5.85
CA LEU A 282 -3.24 0.05 -7.15
C LEU A 282 -3.30 1.05 -8.31
N GLU A 283 -3.97 2.18 -8.13
CA GLU A 283 -3.99 3.24 -9.14
C GLU A 283 -2.63 3.90 -9.33
N GLU A 284 -1.92 4.18 -8.23
CA GLU A 284 -0.54 4.66 -8.29
C GLU A 284 0.36 3.64 -8.99
N ILE A 285 0.22 2.35 -8.69
CA ILE A 285 0.95 1.26 -9.35
C ILE A 285 0.67 1.25 -10.85
N ILE A 286 -0.58 1.41 -11.28
CA ILE A 286 -0.96 1.42 -12.71
C ILE A 286 -0.33 2.60 -13.45
N GLN A 287 -0.24 3.77 -12.80
CA GLN A 287 0.28 5.00 -13.38
C GLN A 287 1.78 5.25 -13.10
N TYR A 288 2.44 4.30 -12.42
CA TYR A 288 3.80 4.45 -11.92
C TYR A 288 4.82 4.85 -13.00
N ASN A 289 5.74 5.73 -12.59
CA ASN A 289 6.89 6.18 -13.39
C ASN A 289 7.95 6.89 -12.53
N ASP A 290 9.10 7.19 -13.12
CA ASP A 290 10.23 7.83 -12.43
C ASP A 290 10.06 9.34 -12.13
N GLU A 291 9.09 10.03 -12.74
CA GLU A 291 8.93 11.50 -12.63
C GLU A 291 7.71 11.95 -11.78
N GLY A 292 6.88 11.01 -11.33
CA GLY A 292 5.62 11.29 -10.65
C GLY A 292 5.71 11.23 -9.13
N ASN A 293 4.62 11.64 -8.47
CA ASN A 293 4.48 11.53 -7.04
C ASN A 293 3.75 10.22 -6.67
N PHE A 294 4.41 9.32 -5.96
CA PHE A 294 3.91 7.98 -5.66
C PHE A 294 4.03 7.65 -4.17
N ASP A 295 3.57 8.59 -3.31
CA ASP A 295 3.74 8.50 -1.85
C ASP A 295 3.23 7.16 -1.28
N ARG A 296 2.19 6.55 -1.88
CA ARG A 296 1.64 5.27 -1.40
C ARG A 296 2.55 4.10 -1.74
N ILE A 297 3.08 4.06 -2.96
CA ILE A 297 4.03 3.03 -3.39
C ILE A 297 5.24 3.05 -2.47
N ILE A 298 5.73 4.24 -2.16
CA ILE A 298 6.87 4.44 -1.29
C ILE A 298 6.62 3.86 0.11
N ALA A 299 5.52 4.28 0.74
CA ALA A 299 5.19 3.80 2.07
C ALA A 299 4.94 2.28 2.08
N ALA A 300 4.33 1.74 1.02
CA ALA A 300 4.15 0.29 0.85
C ALA A 300 5.49 -0.44 0.71
N GLU A 301 6.43 0.07 -0.09
CA GLU A 301 7.77 -0.49 -0.26
C GLU A 301 8.55 -0.54 1.04
N LEU A 302 8.50 0.53 1.84
CA LEU A 302 9.15 0.58 3.15
C LEU A 302 8.60 -0.50 4.08
N ALA A 303 7.28 -0.71 4.09
CA ALA A 303 6.65 -1.74 4.91
C ALA A 303 7.08 -3.16 4.49
N ILE A 304 7.07 -3.44 3.18
CA ILE A 304 7.50 -4.75 2.64
C ILE A 304 8.99 -4.99 2.87
N ALA A 305 9.85 -4.00 2.62
CA ALA A 305 11.28 -4.10 2.85
C ALA A 305 11.59 -4.38 4.34
N GLN A 306 10.85 -3.75 5.26
CA GLN A 306 10.96 -4.04 6.68
C GLN A 306 10.48 -5.46 7.03
N ALA A 307 9.36 -5.91 6.45
CA ALA A 307 8.87 -7.27 6.63
C ALA A 307 9.91 -8.31 6.21
N LEU A 308 10.44 -8.18 4.99
CA LEU A 308 11.44 -9.09 4.43
C LEU A 308 12.72 -9.17 5.27
N LYS A 309 13.14 -8.05 5.89
CA LYS A 309 14.28 -8.04 6.82
C LYS A 309 13.98 -8.81 8.11
N MET A 310 12.75 -8.72 8.61
CA MET A 310 12.38 -9.36 9.88
C MET A 310 12.09 -10.85 9.72
N ASP A 311 11.72 -11.32 8.52
CA ASP A 311 11.38 -12.72 8.24
C ASP A 311 12.50 -13.72 8.59
N PRO A 312 13.78 -13.50 8.21
CA PRO A 312 14.88 -14.37 8.63
C PRO A 312 15.18 -14.33 10.14
N ILE A 313 14.90 -13.21 10.80
CA ILE A 313 15.26 -12.97 12.21
C ILE A 313 14.22 -13.59 13.16
N MET A 314 12.94 -13.57 12.77
CA MET A 314 11.82 -14.05 13.59
C MET A 314 11.17 -15.33 13.06
N GLY A 315 11.66 -15.86 11.94
CA GLY A 315 11.21 -17.11 11.32
C GLY A 315 10.01 -16.94 10.39
N ARG A 316 10.16 -17.34 9.12
CA ARG A 316 9.05 -17.61 8.20
C ARG A 316 8.62 -19.05 8.42
N ILE A 317 7.34 -19.32 8.68
CA ILE A 317 6.84 -20.68 8.65
C ILE A 317 5.93 -20.81 7.43
N GLY A 318 6.45 -21.51 6.41
CA GLY A 318 5.73 -21.84 5.20
C GLY A 318 4.90 -23.10 5.40
N GLY A 319 3.64 -23.07 4.94
CA GLY A 319 2.80 -24.26 5.00
C GLY A 319 1.41 -24.11 4.40
N THR A 320 1.28 -24.56 3.15
CA THR A 320 0.08 -25.15 2.50
C THR A 320 -1.11 -24.27 2.07
N ASN A 321 -1.62 -24.63 0.87
CA ASN A 321 -2.68 -23.99 0.07
C ASN A 321 -3.96 -23.61 0.85
N ASP A 322 -4.42 -22.37 0.66
CA ASP A 322 -5.48 -21.68 1.41
C ASP A 322 -6.93 -21.98 0.92
N ASP A 323 -7.82 -22.37 1.84
CA ASP A 323 -9.23 -22.69 1.58
C ASP A 323 -10.13 -21.45 1.37
N ARG A 324 -9.72 -20.25 1.80
CA ARG A 324 -10.48 -19.02 1.54
C ARG A 324 -10.11 -18.38 0.20
N VAL A 325 -8.86 -18.51 -0.27
CA VAL A 325 -8.50 -18.27 -1.69
C VAL A 325 -9.32 -19.20 -2.59
N LYS A 326 -9.43 -20.49 -2.26
CA LYS A 326 -10.39 -21.39 -2.94
C LYS A 326 -11.81 -20.85 -2.88
N SER A 327 -12.28 -20.31 -1.76
CA SER A 327 -13.63 -19.73 -1.66
C SER A 327 -13.85 -18.48 -2.52
N LEU A 328 -12.82 -17.64 -2.69
CA LEU A 328 -12.82 -16.45 -3.55
C LEU A 328 -12.87 -16.81 -5.04
N TYR A 329 -12.41 -18.01 -5.39
CA TYR A 329 -12.32 -18.50 -6.77
C TYR A 329 -13.26 -19.65 -7.11
N SER A 330 -13.93 -20.24 -6.12
CA SER A 330 -15.02 -21.18 -6.31
C SER A 330 -16.22 -20.41 -6.85
N LYS A 331 -16.65 -20.70 -8.08
CA LYS A 331 -17.92 -20.21 -8.59
C LYS A 331 -19.01 -20.68 -7.63
N LYS A 332 -19.72 -19.76 -6.97
CA LYS A 332 -20.96 -20.09 -6.26
C LYS A 332 -21.89 -20.78 -7.26
N LEU A 333 -21.99 -22.10 -7.17
CA LEU A 333 -23.13 -22.82 -7.74
C LEU A 333 -24.36 -22.27 -7.02
N LYS A 334 -25.15 -21.46 -7.74
CA LYS A 334 -26.48 -21.06 -7.30
C LYS A 334 -27.32 -22.32 -7.14
N THR A 335 -27.33 -22.90 -5.95
CA THR A 335 -28.38 -23.83 -5.55
C THR A 335 -29.50 -22.99 -4.94
N ASN A 336 -30.43 -22.59 -5.81
CA ASN A 336 -31.74 -22.11 -5.39
C ASN A 336 -32.45 -23.24 -4.63
N LYS A 337 -32.38 -23.24 -3.31
CA LYS A 337 -33.36 -23.88 -2.43
C LYS A 337 -33.74 -22.92 -1.30
N LEU A 338 -34.27 -21.77 -1.69
CA LEU A 338 -35.29 -21.08 -0.91
C LEU A 338 -36.61 -21.76 -1.30
N PHE A 339 -37.32 -22.29 -0.31
CA PHE A 339 -38.55 -23.10 -0.39
C PHE A 339 -38.37 -24.62 -0.61
N SER A 340 -38.20 -25.36 0.49
CA SER A 340 -38.88 -26.66 0.62
C SER A 340 -39.55 -26.76 2.00
N SER A 341 -40.86 -26.60 1.99
CA SER A 341 -41.86 -27.04 2.97
C SER A 341 -41.48 -27.05 4.45
N SER A 342 -42.04 -26.09 5.18
CA SER A 342 -42.36 -26.23 6.60
C SER A 342 -43.18 -27.51 6.83
N LYS A 343 -42.67 -28.41 7.68
CA LYS A 343 -43.48 -29.45 8.32
C LYS A 343 -43.30 -29.36 9.84
N ASN A 344 -44.39 -28.91 10.45
CA ASN A 344 -44.90 -29.27 11.77
C ASN A 344 -44.04 -28.95 13.01
N MET A 345 -44.19 -27.73 13.51
CA MET A 345 -44.24 -27.49 14.95
C MET A 345 -45.69 -27.22 15.35
N PHE A 346 -46.10 -27.86 16.46
CA PHE A 346 -47.37 -27.75 17.17
C PHE A 346 -48.53 -28.64 16.67
N ASN A 347 -48.68 -29.80 17.33
CA ASN A 347 -50.01 -30.23 17.75
C ASN A 347 -49.98 -30.88 19.14
N THR A 348 -50.41 -30.09 20.12
CA THR A 348 -51.18 -30.40 21.34
C THR A 348 -50.93 -31.71 22.13
N ARG A 349 -50.48 -31.53 23.39
CA ARG A 349 -50.65 -32.51 24.48
C ARG A 349 -52.14 -32.63 24.82
N LYS A 350 -52.71 -33.83 24.74
CA LYS A 350 -53.99 -34.17 25.38
C LYS A 350 -53.73 -34.81 26.74
N ASN A 351 -54.22 -34.15 27.79
CA ASN A 351 -54.34 -34.71 29.13
C ASN A 351 -55.41 -35.79 29.17
N LYS A 352 -55.17 -36.81 30.00
CA LYS A 352 -56.10 -37.88 30.39
C LYS A 352 -57.34 -37.32 31.11
N LEU A 353 -58.51 -37.87 30.80
CA LEU A 353 -59.64 -38.02 31.72
C LEU A 353 -60.17 -39.45 31.59
N PHE A 354 -60.45 -40.06 32.76
CA PHE A 354 -61.36 -41.17 33.12
C PHE A 354 -61.91 -42.04 31.97
N THR A 355 -61.86 -43.37 31.99
CA THR A 355 -62.26 -44.33 33.03
C THR A 355 -61.63 -45.68 32.69
#